data_AF-A0A0S4X2V3-F1
#
_entry.id   AF-A0A0S4X2V3-F1
#
_cell.length_a   1.000
_cell.length_b   1.000
_cell.length_c   1.000
_cell.angle_alpha   90.00
_cell.angle_beta   90.00
_cell.angle_gamma   90.00
#
_symmetry.space_group_name_H-M   'P 1'
#
loop_
_entity.id
_entity.type
_entity.pdbx_description
1 polymer ?
#
loop_
_entity_poly.entity_id
_entity_poly.type
_entity_poly.pdbx_seq_one_letter_code
_entity_poly.pdbx_strand_id
1 'polypeptide(L)' 'MNTWSHSAFDDRYVLRDQVTHEPLRNTQVELRRGDGAVLKLVTDGEGRLPVQKGISMERVQLRVLGTLSGKT' A
#
# COMPACT_ATOMS: atom_id res chain seq x y z
N MET A 1 -4.36 -24.79 23.24
CA MET A 1 -3.75 -24.38 21.95
C MET A 1 -4.85 -23.73 21.14
N ASN A 2 -4.80 -22.40 20.96
CA ASN A 2 -5.83 -21.70 20.18
C ASN A 2 -5.41 -21.75 18.72
N THR A 3 -6.14 -22.52 17.91
CA THR A 3 -6.07 -22.47 16.44
C THR A 3 -6.85 -21.25 15.96
N TRP A 4 -6.24 -20.07 16.08
CA TRP A 4 -6.72 -18.92 15.34
C TRP A 4 -6.34 -19.14 13.88
N SER A 5 -7.35 -19.33 13.03
CA SER A 5 -7.21 -19.30 11.58
C SER A 5 -6.51 -17.99 11.21
N HIS A 6 -5.31 -18.06 10.66
CA HIS A 6 -4.63 -16.89 10.08
C HIS A 6 -5.61 -16.25 9.09
N SER A 7 -6.15 -15.09 9.42
CA SER A 7 -6.96 -14.35 8.46
C SER A 7 -6.06 -14.04 7.27
N ALA A 8 -6.48 -14.46 6.08
CA ALA A 8 -5.87 -13.98 4.84
C ALA A 8 -6.26 -12.50 4.72
N PHE A 9 -5.41 -11.61 5.24
CA PHE A 9 -5.60 -10.18 5.07
C PHE A 9 -5.31 -9.85 3.60
N ASP A 10 -6.34 -9.98 2.75
CA ASP A 10 -6.34 -9.50 1.37
C ASP A 10 -6.60 -7.98 1.30
N ASP A 11 -6.24 -7.26 2.36
CA ASP A 11 -6.52 -5.85 2.50
C ASP A 11 -5.65 -5.05 1.53
N ARG A 12 -6.32 -4.29 0.66
CA ARG A 12 -5.70 -3.29 -0.20
C ARG A 12 -5.67 -1.97 0.54
N TYR A 13 -4.47 -1.48 0.85
CA TYR A 13 -4.33 -0.13 1.37
C TYR A 13 -4.82 0.90 0.36
N VAL A 14 -5.58 1.89 0.83
CA VAL A 14 -5.98 3.06 0.04
C VAL A 14 -5.18 4.25 0.52
N LEU A 15 -4.40 4.84 -0.39
CA LEU A 15 -3.58 6.00 -0.10
C LEU A 15 -4.34 7.27 -0.47
N ARG A 16 -4.33 8.23 0.45
CA ARG A 16 -4.96 9.53 0.30
C ARG A 16 -3.99 10.63 0.66
N ASP A 17 -4.11 11.75 -0.03
CA ASP A 17 -3.47 12.99 0.41
C ASP A 17 -3.99 13.35 1.81
N GLN A 18 -3.10 13.76 2.71
CA GLN A 18 -3.47 14.02 4.10
C GLN A 18 -4.25 15.32 4.29
N VAL A 19 -4.13 16.27 3.35
CA VAL A 19 -4.78 17.58 3.42
C VAL A 19 -6.11 17.55 2.69
N THR A 20 -6.13 17.04 1.45
CA THR A 20 -7.33 17.05 0.60
C THR A 20 -8.21 15.81 0.78
N HIS A 21 -7.68 14.75 1.40
CA HIS A 21 -8.31 13.42 1.48
C HIS A 21 -8.58 12.77 0.12
N GLU A 22 -8.11 13.37 -0.98
CA GLU A 22 -8.26 12.77 -2.31
C GLU A 22 -7.37 11.54 -2.45
N PRO A 23 -7.81 10.52 -3.21
CA PRO A 23 -6.96 9.37 -3.49
C PRO A 23 -5.66 9.78 -4.20
N LEU A 24 -4.53 9.24 -3.75
CA LEU A 24 -3.27 9.35 -4.47
C LEU A 24 -3.29 8.39 -5.66
N ARG A 25 -3.86 8.83 -6.78
CA ARG A 25 -4.04 8.01 -7.99
C ARG A 25 -2.73 7.87 -8.75
N ASN A 26 -2.47 6.71 -9.36
CA ASN A 26 -1.32 6.49 -10.25
C ASN A 26 0.01 6.98 -9.66
N THR A 27 0.17 6.80 -8.34
CA THR A 27 1.27 7.37 -7.57
C THR A 27 2.27 6.28 -7.24
N GLN A 28 3.54 6.51 -7.58
CA GLN A 28 4.61 5.61 -7.25
C GLN A 28 4.99 5.76 -5.78
N VAL A 29 5.09 4.63 -5.08
CA VAL A 29 5.42 4.57 -3.66
C VAL A 29 6.46 3.51 -3.38
N GLU A 30 7.20 3.70 -2.29
CA GLU A 30 7.97 2.65 -1.65
C GLU A 30 7.24 2.17 -0.40
N LEU A 31 6.96 0.87 -0.35
CA LEU A 31 6.42 0.19 0.82
C LEU A 31 7.55 -0.58 1.51
N ARG A 32 7.81 -0.24 2.77
CA ARG A 32 8.68 -1.02 3.66
C ARG A 32 7.82 -1.79 4.65
N ARG A 33 7.97 -3.11 4.66
CA ARG A 33 7.22 -4.04 5.50
C ARG A 33 7.98 -4.39 6.77
N GLY A 34 7.25 -4.83 7.80
CA GLY A 34 7.81 -5.25 9.09
C GLY A 34 8.76 -6.45 8.99
N ASP A 35 8.63 -7.29 7.96
CA ASP A 35 9.56 -8.39 7.67
C ASP A 35 10.84 -7.93 6.96
N GLY A 36 11.02 -6.63 6.74
CA GLY A 36 12.18 -6.04 6.09
C GLY A 36 12.07 -5.91 4.58
N ALA A 37 11.01 -6.43 3.95
CA ALA A 37 10.81 -6.29 2.51
C ALA A 37 10.63 -4.82 2.10
N VAL A 38 11.26 -4.43 1.00
CA VAL A 38 11.13 -3.10 0.38
C VAL A 38 10.60 -3.27 -1.04
N LEU A 39 9.43 -2.69 -1.31
CA LEU A 39 8.70 -2.85 -2.55
C LEU A 39 8.46 -1.49 -3.19
N LYS A 40 8.65 -1.38 -4.51
CA LYS A 40 8.22 -0.20 -5.28
C LYS A 40 6.92 -0.54 -5.99
N LEU A 41 5.87 0.22 -5.68
CA LEU A 41 4.51 -0.03 -6.14
C LEU A 41 3.92 1.22 -6.77
N VAL A 42 2.81 1.05 -7.48
CA VAL A 42 2.01 2.15 -8.03
C VAL A 42 0.59 1.95 -7.56
N THR A 43 -0.04 3.01 -7.07
CA THR A 43 -1.46 2.99 -6.73
C THR A 43 -2.33 3.02 -7.99
N ASP A 44 -3.49 2.37 -7.94
CA ASP A 44 -4.45 2.41 -9.03
C ASP A 44 -5.19 3.76 -9.14
N GLY A 45 -6.15 3.82 -10.06
CA GLY A 45 -7.00 5.00 -10.26
C GLY A 45 -7.86 5.37 -9.06
N GLU A 46 -8.04 4.51 -8.07
CA GLU A 46 -8.76 4.77 -6.81
C GLU A 46 -7.81 4.94 -5.62
N GLY A 47 -6.49 5.00 -5.86
CA GLY A 47 -5.48 5.14 -4.82
C GLY A 47 -5.13 3.84 -4.10
N ARG A 48 -5.54 2.67 -4.61
CA ARG A 48 -5.30 1.38 -3.94
C ARG A 48 -3.95 0.78 -4.31
N LEU A 49 -3.28 0.17 -3.34
CA LEU A 49 -2.13 -0.71 -3.60
C LEU A 49 -2.57 -2.10 -4.08
N PRO A 50 -1.71 -2.82 -4.81
CA PRO A 50 -1.90 -4.25 -5.06
C PRO A 50 -2.05 -5.05 -3.77
N VAL A 51 -2.82 -6.14 -3.80
CA VAL A 51 -2.99 -7.04 -2.65
C VAL A 51 -1.64 -7.51 -2.13
N GLN A 52 -1.45 -7.41 -0.82
CA GLN A 52 -0.22 -7.81 -0.17
C GLN A 52 -0.44 -9.12 0.59
N LYS A 53 0.00 -10.25 0.01
CA LYS A 53 -0.14 -11.56 0.65
C LYS A 53 0.91 -11.75 1.76
N GLY A 54 0.53 -12.46 2.81
CA GLY A 54 1.41 -12.85 3.92
C GLY A 54 1.68 -11.75 4.96
N ILE A 55 0.80 -10.76 5.06
CA ILE A 55 0.92 -9.67 6.04
C ILE A 55 0.40 -10.14 7.41
N SER A 56 1.28 -10.21 8.40
CA SER A 56 0.92 -9.78 9.74
C SER A 56 0.95 -8.24 9.72
N MET A 57 -0.18 -7.57 9.95
CA MET A 57 -0.37 -6.11 9.74
C MET A 57 0.44 -5.21 10.67
N GLU A 58 1.47 -5.74 11.32
CA GLU A 58 2.01 -5.18 12.55
C GLU A 58 2.92 -3.97 12.31
N ARG A 59 3.44 -3.77 11.09
CA ARG A 59 4.23 -2.58 10.73
C ARG A 59 4.39 -2.40 9.21
N VAL A 60 3.87 -1.30 8.66
CA VAL A 60 4.15 -0.84 7.30
C VAL A 60 4.59 0.62 7.33
N GLN A 61 5.54 0.99 6.46
CA GLN A 61 5.94 2.37 6.21
C GLN A 61 5.81 2.65 4.73
N LEU A 62 5.23 3.81 4.39
CA LEU A 62 5.01 4.24 3.02
C LEU A 62 5.74 5.55 2.75
N ARG A 63 6.42 5.62 1.61
CA ARG A 63 7.02 6.84 1.09
C ARG A 63 6.50 7.10 -0.33
N VAL A 64 5.95 8.28 -0.56
CA VAL A 64 5.60 8.73 -1.91
C VAL A 64 6.88 9.07 -2.66
N LEU A 65 7.03 8.52 -3.87
CA LEU A 65 8.18 8.76 -4.74
C LEU A 65 7.87 9.75 -5.87
N GLY A 66 6.59 9.87 -6.23
CA GLY A 66 6.10 10.83 -7.23
C GLY A 66 4.87 10.31 -7.95
N THR A 67 4.13 11.21 -8.58
CA THR A 67 2.97 10.85 -9.41
C THR A 67 3.44 10.50 -10.81
N LEU A 68 2.94 9.41 -11.38
CA LEU A 68 3.13 9.11 -12.79
C LEU A 68 2.19 10.02 -13.60
N SER A 69 2.56 11.29 -13.75
CA SER A 69 1.87 12.17 -14.69
C SER A 69 2.19 11.65 -16.09
N GLY A 70 1.16 11.21 -16.82
CA GLY A 70 1.29 11.00 -18.26
C GLY A 70 1.91 12.26 -18.86
N LYS A 71 3.04 12.11 -19.55
CA LYS A 71 3.45 13.12 -20.51
C LYS A 71 2.33 13.16 -21.56
N THR A 72 1.55 14.23 -21.54
CA THR A 72 0.71 14.65 -22.66
C THR A 72 1.58 15.03 -23.85
#